data_AF-T1KNQ6-F1
#
_entry.id   AF-T1KNQ6-F1
#
_cell.length_a   1.000
_cell.length_b   1.000
_cell.length_c   1.000
_cell.angle_alpha   90.00
_cell.angle_beta   90.00
_cell.angle_gamma   90.00
#
_symmetry.space_group_name_H-M   'P 1'
#
loop_
_entity.id
_entity.type
_entity.pdbx_description
1 polymer ?
#
loop_
_entity_poly.entity_id
_entity_poly.type
_entity_poly.pdbx_seq_one_letter_code
_entity_poly.pdbx_strand_id
1 'polypeptide(L)'
;MAPCIKLNSLSTKQLTIICSLIATVITIGVVVTITIRNRSPNLQESNIQEYAFKIKSTKPQWIQFVDEETSLVNAFNAGTKDDSEPIYVCRVNFGEEILPGTYSSKQASCKVTYWFYTHEHKEFEILIAEDHSIFVWQDSKDDNASNGALVGGIYASKYDIKIAKVGRKGDEQIGRVELTTNEALASIGQHEHSFTDYQVLCLYDYSLL
;
A
#
# COMPACT_ATOMS: atom_id res chain seq x y z
N MET A 1 67.68 52.49 -1.72
CA MET A 1 67.28 52.96 -0.39
C MET A 1 65.78 52.75 -0.25
N ALA A 2 65.34 51.79 0.56
CA ALA A 2 63.94 51.45 0.76
C ALA A 2 63.36 52.25 1.94
N PRO A 3 62.14 52.83 1.85
CA PRO A 3 61.50 53.45 3.00
C PRO A 3 60.83 52.38 3.88
N CYS A 4 61.30 52.32 5.12
CA CYS A 4 60.82 51.44 6.18
C CYS A 4 59.41 51.86 6.63
N ILE A 5 58.45 50.93 6.57
CA ILE A 5 57.08 51.12 7.07
C ILE A 5 57.13 51.09 8.61
N LYS A 6 56.91 52.23 9.26
CA LYS A 6 56.68 52.29 10.70
C LYS A 6 55.33 51.65 11.04
N LEU A 7 55.35 50.41 11.51
CA LEU A 7 54.23 49.79 12.21
C LEU A 7 54.06 50.48 13.57
N ASN A 8 53.02 51.30 13.72
CA ASN A 8 52.68 51.92 14.99
C ASN A 8 52.32 50.84 16.02
N SER A 9 53.06 50.82 17.13
CA SER A 9 52.88 49.89 18.25
C SER A 9 51.49 50.05 18.86
N LEU A 10 50.66 49.02 18.72
CA LEU A 10 49.33 48.99 19.31
C LEU A 10 49.48 48.97 20.84
N SER A 11 48.83 49.91 21.53
CA SER A 11 48.86 50.04 23.00
C SER A 11 48.40 48.74 23.68
N THR A 12 49.03 48.38 24.80
CA THR A 12 48.68 47.20 25.62
C THR A 12 47.19 47.11 25.95
N LYS A 13 46.48 48.25 26.08
CA LYS A 13 45.02 48.31 26.32
C LYS A 13 44.20 47.86 25.10
N GLN A 14 44.64 48.20 23.89
CA GLN A 14 43.99 47.80 22.64
C GLN A 14 44.17 46.30 22.38
N LEU A 15 45.35 45.75 22.70
CA LEU A 15 45.62 44.32 22.58
C LEU A 15 44.75 43.47 23.54
N THR A 16 44.51 43.94 24.76
CA THR A 16 43.67 43.23 25.74
C THR A 16 42.21 43.18 25.32
N ILE A 17 41.68 44.26 24.74
CA ILE A 17 40.29 44.31 24.23
C ILE A 17 40.12 43.34 23.06
N ILE A 18 41.07 43.31 22.12
CA ILE A 18 41.02 42.39 20.96
C ILE A 18 41.10 40.93 21.42
N CYS A 19 42.01 40.60 22.34
CA CYS A 19 42.10 39.23 22.89
C CYS A 19 40.82 38.82 23.62
N SER A 20 40.19 39.73 24.37
CA SER A 20 38.92 39.47 25.05
C SER A 20 37.78 39.19 24.07
N LEU A 21 37.67 39.97 22.99
CA LEU A 21 36.65 39.76 21.94
C LEU A 21 36.84 38.41 21.25
N ILE A 22 38.07 38.06 20.85
CA ILE A 22 38.35 36.76 20.21
C ILE A 22 37.98 35.60 21.14
N ALA A 23 38.31 35.70 22.43
CA ALA A 23 37.97 34.68 23.42
C ALA A 23 36.45 34.49 23.54
N THR A 24 35.67 35.58 23.56
CA THR A 24 34.20 35.49 23.63
C THR A 24 33.56 34.87 22.39
N VAL A 25 34.10 35.13 21.20
CA VAL A 25 33.60 34.54 19.95
C VAL A 25 33.84 33.03 19.93
N ILE A 26 35.02 32.59 20.38
CA ILE A 26 35.36 31.16 20.45
C ILE A 26 34.46 30.43 21.47
N THR A 27 34.22 31.01 22.65
CA THR A 27 33.39 30.37 23.67
C THR A 27 31.93 30.24 23.22
N ILE A 28 31.38 31.26 22.56
CA ILE A 28 30.02 31.19 21.97
C ILE A 28 29.96 30.09 20.90
N GLY A 29 30.95 30.02 20.00
CA GLY A 29 31.01 28.99 18.96
C GLY A 29 31.06 27.57 19.51
N VAL A 30 31.86 27.35 20.57
CA VAL A 30 31.96 26.04 21.25
C VAL A 30 30.64 25.68 21.95
N VAL A 31 30.04 26.62 22.68
CA VAL A 31 28.76 26.39 23.37
C VAL A 31 27.66 26.04 22.37
N VAL A 32 27.52 26.79 21.28
CA VAL A 32 26.54 26.52 20.22
C VAL A 32 26.77 25.14 19.60
N THR A 33 28.02 24.78 19.32
CA THR A 33 28.35 23.47 18.73
C THR A 33 28.02 22.32 19.69
N ILE A 34 28.28 22.47 20.98
CA ILE A 34 27.93 21.48 22.01
C ILE A 34 26.41 21.39 22.18
N THR A 35 25.69 22.52 22.18
CA THR A 35 24.23 22.52 22.26
C THR A 35 23.59 21.84 21.04
N ILE A 36 24.12 22.05 19.84
CA ILE A 36 23.66 21.35 18.62
C ILE A 36 23.99 19.86 18.70
N ARG A 37 25.19 19.49 19.17
CA ARG A 37 25.62 18.08 19.26
C ARG A 37 24.89 17.29 20.36
N ASN A 38 24.51 17.93 21.46
CA ASN A 38 23.70 17.32 22.53
C ASN A 38 22.20 17.31 22.21
N ARG A 39 21.74 18.06 21.22
CA ARG A 39 20.40 17.90 20.65
C ARG A 39 20.41 16.70 19.69
N SER A 40 20.44 15.51 20.28
CA SER A 40 20.33 14.25 19.56
C SER A 40 19.09 14.29 18.63
N PRO A 41 19.17 13.85 17.36
CA PRO A 41 18.06 13.85 16.41
C PRO A 41 16.99 12.77 16.69
N ASN A 42 16.96 12.21 17.90
CA ASN A 42 16.28 10.95 18.21
C ASN A 42 14.77 11.11 18.45
N LEU A 43 14.24 12.33 18.54
CA LEU A 43 12.79 12.58 18.71
C LEU A 43 12.02 12.67 17.38
N GLN A 44 12.71 12.72 16.25
CA GLN A 44 12.07 12.80 14.93
C GLN A 44 12.17 11.47 14.17
N GLU A 45 13.27 10.72 14.34
CA GLU A 45 13.44 9.41 13.69
C GLU A 45 12.51 8.33 14.25
N SER A 46 12.24 8.28 15.56
CA SER A 46 11.32 7.30 16.14
C SER A 46 9.89 7.48 15.64
N ASN A 47 9.42 8.74 15.60
CA ASN A 47 8.11 9.09 15.06
C ASN A 47 8.04 8.80 13.55
N ILE A 48 9.07 9.14 12.77
CA ILE A 48 9.10 8.84 11.32
C ILE A 48 9.07 7.34 11.06
N GLN A 49 9.79 6.54 11.84
CA GLN A 49 9.77 5.08 11.71
C GLN A 49 8.42 4.49 12.15
N GLU A 50 7.81 5.02 13.20
CA GLU A 50 6.46 4.64 13.64
C GLU A 50 5.41 4.98 12.58
N TYR A 51 5.45 6.18 12.00
CA TYR A 51 4.58 6.57 10.89
C TYR A 51 4.86 5.77 9.63
N ALA A 52 6.12 5.54 9.26
CA ALA A 52 6.48 4.73 8.10
C ALA A 52 6.04 3.26 8.28
N PHE A 53 6.17 2.71 9.48
CA PHE A 53 5.70 1.37 9.82
C PHE A 53 4.17 1.29 9.78
N LYS A 54 3.48 2.29 10.35
CA LYS A 54 2.02 2.40 10.33
C LYS A 54 1.48 2.54 8.90
N ILE A 55 2.13 3.37 8.06
CA ILE A 55 1.81 3.52 6.64
C ILE A 55 2.10 2.23 5.85
N LYS A 56 3.14 1.47 6.22
CA LYS A 56 3.46 0.17 5.61
C LYS A 56 2.48 -0.93 6.01
N SER A 57 1.86 -0.81 7.19
CA SER A 57 0.90 -1.75 7.78
C SER A 57 -0.55 -1.49 7.32
N THR A 58 -0.88 -0.26 6.89
CA THR A 58 -2.19 0.06 6.30
C THR A 58 -2.32 -0.29 4.81
N LYS A 59 -1.27 -0.77 4.13
CA LYS A 59 -1.36 -1.10 2.69
C LYS A 59 -1.96 -2.50 2.50
N PRO A 60 -2.82 -2.71 1.49
CA PRO A 60 -3.26 -4.04 1.11
C PRO A 60 -2.07 -4.97 0.81
N GLN A 61 -2.16 -6.21 1.30
CA GLN A 61 -1.15 -7.24 1.04
C GLN A 61 -1.81 -8.50 0.50
N TRP A 62 -1.04 -9.23 -0.29
CA TRP A 62 -1.40 -10.57 -0.76
C TRP A 62 -0.54 -11.56 0.01
N ILE A 63 -1.18 -12.47 0.74
CA ILE A 63 -0.49 -13.53 1.48
C ILE A 63 -0.78 -14.87 0.85
N GLN A 64 0.22 -15.74 0.82
CA GLN A 64 0.07 -17.10 0.33
C GLN A 64 -0.89 -17.88 1.24
N PHE A 65 -1.91 -18.50 0.63
CA PHE A 65 -2.70 -19.54 1.26
C PHE A 65 -1.97 -20.87 1.11
N VAL A 66 -1.76 -21.57 2.22
CA VAL A 66 -1.06 -22.85 2.27
C VAL A 66 -2.06 -23.98 2.49
N ASP A 67 -2.97 -23.80 3.44
CA ASP A 67 -3.94 -24.79 3.89
C ASP A 67 -5.04 -24.14 4.76
N GLU A 68 -5.97 -24.97 5.26
CA GLU A 68 -7.07 -24.54 6.12
C GLU A 68 -6.63 -23.97 7.49
N GLU A 69 -5.37 -24.17 7.89
CA GLU A 69 -4.80 -23.55 9.10
C GLU A 69 -4.24 -22.15 8.82
N THR A 70 -4.16 -21.76 7.54
CA THR A 70 -3.75 -20.41 7.16
C THR A 70 -4.68 -19.39 7.81
N SER A 71 -4.11 -18.52 8.63
CA SER A 71 -4.85 -17.49 9.34
C SER A 71 -5.54 -16.53 8.36
N LEU A 72 -6.87 -16.49 8.42
CA LEU A 72 -7.69 -15.49 7.73
C LEU A 72 -7.86 -14.21 8.56
N VAL A 73 -7.05 -14.03 9.61
CA VAL A 73 -6.99 -12.76 10.33
C VAL A 73 -6.65 -11.67 9.34
N ASN A 74 -7.42 -10.58 9.36
CA ASN A 74 -7.30 -9.43 8.45
C ASN A 74 -7.63 -9.73 6.97
N ALA A 75 -8.10 -10.93 6.62
CA ALA A 75 -8.60 -11.22 5.28
C ALA A 75 -9.83 -10.34 4.99
N PHE A 76 -9.81 -9.70 3.82
CA PHE A 76 -10.87 -8.79 3.43
C PHE A 76 -12.14 -9.58 3.09
N ASN A 77 -13.16 -9.45 3.94
CA ASN A 77 -14.47 -10.03 3.69
C ASN A 77 -15.13 -9.26 2.53
N ALA A 78 -15.26 -9.92 1.39
CA ALA A 78 -15.72 -9.35 0.14
C ALA A 78 -17.25 -9.43 -0.04
N GLY A 79 -17.95 -10.13 0.85
CA GLY A 79 -19.39 -10.35 0.77
C GLY A 79 -19.80 -11.66 1.43
N THR A 80 -20.96 -12.17 1.04
CA THR A 80 -21.51 -13.41 1.58
C THR A 80 -22.03 -14.34 0.49
N LYS A 81 -21.98 -15.63 0.77
CA LYS A 81 -22.58 -16.69 -0.04
C LYS A 81 -23.48 -17.54 0.83
N ASP A 82 -24.56 -18.08 0.27
CA ASP A 82 -25.55 -18.88 0.98
C ASP A 82 -26.04 -18.18 2.27
N ASP A 83 -26.35 -16.88 2.15
CA ASP A 83 -26.86 -15.98 3.19
C ASP A 83 -25.99 -15.79 4.46
N SER A 84 -24.84 -16.46 4.58
CA SER A 84 -24.07 -16.46 5.84
C SER A 84 -22.59 -16.77 5.72
N GLU A 85 -22.15 -17.39 4.63
CA GLU A 85 -20.75 -17.76 4.48
C GLU A 85 -19.94 -16.57 3.97
N PRO A 86 -18.90 -16.10 4.70
CA PRO A 86 -18.06 -15.04 4.21
C PRO A 86 -17.26 -15.52 2.99
N ILE A 87 -17.16 -14.66 1.99
CA ILE A 87 -16.26 -14.86 0.85
C ILE A 87 -15.11 -13.85 0.92
N TYR A 88 -13.97 -14.23 0.37
CA TYR A 88 -12.76 -13.43 0.39
C TYR A 88 -12.23 -13.26 -1.03
N VAL A 89 -11.52 -12.16 -1.26
CA VAL A 89 -10.79 -11.96 -2.50
C VAL A 89 -9.54 -12.83 -2.47
N CYS A 90 -9.41 -13.69 -3.48
CA CYS A 90 -8.19 -14.44 -3.73
C CYS A 90 -7.64 -14.12 -5.13
N ARG A 91 -6.40 -14.53 -5.39
CA ARG A 91 -5.83 -14.54 -6.74
C ARG A 91 -4.93 -15.75 -6.95
N VAL A 92 -4.85 -16.21 -8.19
CA VAL A 92 -4.11 -17.40 -8.59
C VAL A 92 -3.06 -17.02 -9.62
N ASN A 93 -1.85 -17.53 -9.47
CA ASN A 93 -0.88 -17.55 -10.56
C ASN A 93 -1.26 -18.65 -11.56
N PHE A 94 -1.72 -18.26 -12.74
CA PHE A 94 -2.21 -19.15 -13.79
C PHE A 94 -1.36 -18.97 -15.05
N GLY A 95 -0.20 -19.64 -15.06
CA GLY A 95 0.75 -19.56 -16.17
C GLY A 95 1.46 -18.20 -16.26
N GLU A 96 1.11 -17.39 -17.25
CA GLU A 96 1.66 -16.04 -17.45
C GLU A 96 0.76 -14.93 -16.87
N GLU A 97 -0.37 -15.32 -16.28
CA GLU A 97 -1.39 -14.41 -15.75
C GLU A 97 -1.53 -14.58 -14.23
N ILE A 98 -1.99 -13.52 -13.57
CA ILE A 98 -2.48 -13.58 -12.19
C ILE A 98 -3.96 -13.23 -12.24
N LEU A 99 -4.83 -14.15 -11.84
CA LEU A 99 -6.27 -14.01 -11.97
C LEU A 99 -6.92 -13.86 -10.60
N PRO A 100 -7.67 -12.77 -10.33
CA PRO A 100 -8.44 -12.65 -9.10
C PRO A 100 -9.72 -13.50 -9.15
N GLY A 101 -10.24 -13.84 -7.98
CA GLY A 101 -11.40 -14.71 -7.85
C GLY A 101 -11.98 -14.77 -6.44
N THR A 102 -12.84 -15.77 -6.23
CA THR A 102 -13.57 -15.98 -4.97
C THR A 102 -12.99 -17.12 -4.17
N TYR A 103 -12.70 -16.88 -2.89
CA TYR A 103 -12.41 -17.93 -1.92
C TYR A 103 -13.53 -18.01 -0.87
N SER A 104 -13.96 -19.24 -0.53
CA SER A 104 -14.84 -19.50 0.60
C SER A 104 -14.29 -20.67 1.41
N SER A 105 -14.37 -20.55 2.74
CA SER A 105 -13.75 -21.52 3.64
C SER A 105 -14.38 -22.91 3.56
N LYS A 106 -15.67 -23.05 3.21
CA LYS A 106 -16.29 -24.38 3.04
C LYS A 106 -15.76 -25.15 1.85
N GLN A 107 -15.34 -24.47 0.78
CA GLN A 107 -14.82 -25.11 -0.43
C GLN A 107 -13.30 -25.31 -0.34
N ALA A 108 -12.63 -24.50 0.48
CA ALA A 108 -11.18 -24.51 0.67
C ALA A 108 -10.40 -24.39 -0.66
N SER A 109 -10.95 -23.69 -1.66
CA SER A 109 -10.31 -23.43 -2.95
C SER A 109 -10.62 -22.02 -3.45
N CYS A 110 -9.66 -21.40 -4.14
CA CYS A 110 -9.87 -20.17 -4.87
C CYS A 110 -10.45 -20.49 -6.26
N LYS A 111 -11.56 -19.84 -6.61
CA LYS A 111 -12.24 -19.98 -7.89
C LYS A 111 -11.96 -18.77 -8.76
N VAL A 112 -11.31 -19.01 -9.89
CA VAL A 112 -11.00 -17.99 -10.90
C VAL A 112 -11.64 -18.36 -12.23
N THR A 113 -11.89 -17.38 -13.08
CA THR A 113 -12.42 -17.63 -14.42
C THR A 113 -11.34 -17.46 -15.48
N TYR A 114 -11.26 -18.44 -16.39
CA TYR A 114 -10.35 -18.41 -17.52
C TYR A 114 -10.93 -19.22 -18.68
N TRP A 115 -10.96 -18.62 -19.87
CA TRP A 115 -11.45 -19.25 -21.10
C TRP A 115 -12.85 -19.87 -20.95
N PHE A 116 -13.82 -19.09 -20.47
CA PHE A 116 -15.22 -19.51 -20.29
C PHE A 116 -15.48 -20.54 -19.18
N TYR A 117 -14.45 -21.02 -18.48
CA TYR A 117 -14.58 -22.03 -17.42
C TYR A 117 -14.18 -21.47 -16.06
N THR A 118 -14.73 -22.09 -15.02
CA THR A 118 -14.25 -21.91 -13.64
C THR A 118 -13.11 -22.89 -13.37
N HIS A 119 -12.03 -22.37 -12.80
CA HIS A 119 -10.87 -23.15 -12.37
C HIS A 119 -10.72 -23.02 -10.86
N GLU A 120 -10.58 -24.16 -10.18
CA GLU A 120 -10.42 -24.22 -8.74
C GLU A 120 -8.95 -24.50 -8.39
N HIS A 121 -8.38 -23.68 -7.51
CA HIS A 121 -6.98 -23.81 -7.09
C HIS A 121 -6.85 -23.90 -5.58
N LYS A 122 -5.96 -24.79 -5.13
CA LYS A 122 -5.59 -24.93 -3.70
C LYS A 122 -4.40 -24.05 -3.32
N GLU A 123 -3.58 -23.67 -4.29
CA GLU A 123 -2.48 -22.73 -4.13
C GLU A 123 -2.89 -21.38 -4.70
N PHE A 124 -3.00 -20.37 -3.84
CA PHE A 124 -3.45 -19.03 -4.21
C PHE A 124 -3.01 -18.03 -3.15
N GLU A 125 -3.21 -16.74 -3.41
CA GLU A 125 -3.00 -15.68 -2.44
C GLU A 125 -4.34 -15.09 -1.99
N ILE A 126 -4.43 -14.63 -0.75
CA ILE A 126 -5.58 -13.94 -0.17
C ILE A 126 -5.25 -12.47 0.06
N LEU A 127 -6.21 -11.60 -0.26
CA LEU A 127 -6.12 -10.18 0.05
C LEU A 127 -6.37 -9.93 1.54
N ILE A 128 -5.39 -9.32 2.21
CA ILE A 128 -5.48 -8.88 3.60
C ILE A 128 -5.23 -7.38 3.71
N ALA A 129 -5.80 -6.77 4.76
CA ALA A 129 -5.42 -5.45 5.24
C ALA A 129 -5.75 -5.34 6.73
N GLU A 130 -4.92 -4.63 7.51
CA GLU A 130 -5.25 -4.38 8.92
C GLU A 130 -6.46 -3.45 9.07
N ASP A 131 -6.56 -2.43 8.22
CA ASP A 131 -7.69 -1.52 8.15
C ASP A 131 -8.49 -1.78 6.88
N HIS A 132 -9.68 -2.37 7.01
CA HIS A 132 -10.55 -2.65 5.87
C HIS A 132 -11.30 -1.41 5.35
N SER A 133 -11.30 -0.30 6.10
CA SER A 133 -11.95 0.95 5.68
C SER A 133 -11.25 1.62 4.49
N ILE A 134 -10.02 1.20 4.18
CA ILE A 134 -9.31 1.62 2.98
C ILE A 134 -9.96 1.08 1.70
N PHE A 135 -10.79 0.03 1.79
CA PHE A 135 -11.46 -0.56 0.65
C PHE A 135 -12.87 -0.02 0.48
N VAL A 136 -13.23 0.28 -0.76
CA VAL A 136 -14.58 0.68 -1.14
C VAL A 136 -15.00 -0.07 -2.40
N TRP A 137 -16.23 -0.58 -2.40
CA TRP A 137 -16.86 -1.10 -3.60
C TRP A 137 -17.53 0.07 -4.32
N GLN A 138 -17.07 0.40 -5.53
CA GLN A 138 -17.69 1.43 -6.38
C GLN A 138 -18.48 0.78 -7.50
N ASP A 139 -19.64 1.33 -7.84
CA ASP A 139 -20.44 0.80 -8.95
C ASP A 139 -19.70 1.03 -10.27
N SER A 140 -19.77 0.08 -11.20
CA SER A 140 -19.03 0.14 -12.47
C SER A 140 -19.38 1.35 -13.35
N LYS A 141 -20.53 1.98 -13.08
CA LYS A 141 -21.04 3.17 -13.77
C LYS A 141 -20.57 4.48 -13.15
N ASP A 142 -19.89 4.42 -12.00
CA ASP A 142 -19.32 5.59 -11.36
C ASP A 142 -18.00 5.98 -12.04
N ASP A 143 -17.85 7.27 -12.38
CA ASP A 143 -16.65 7.80 -13.05
C ASP A 143 -15.35 7.51 -12.26
N ASN A 144 -15.47 7.38 -10.93
CA ASN A 144 -14.34 7.16 -10.03
C ASN A 144 -13.87 5.70 -9.94
N ALA A 145 -14.64 4.73 -10.44
CA ALA A 145 -14.33 3.31 -10.34
C ALA A 145 -13.00 2.95 -11.03
N SER A 146 -12.58 3.74 -12.03
CA SER A 146 -11.32 3.51 -12.74
C SER A 146 -10.09 4.09 -12.06
N ASN A 147 -10.19 5.24 -11.39
CA ASN A 147 -9.03 5.94 -10.82
C ASN A 147 -8.54 5.34 -9.49
N GLY A 148 -9.34 4.48 -8.85
CA GLY A 148 -9.02 3.88 -7.55
C GLY A 148 -8.93 2.37 -7.54
N ALA A 149 -9.12 1.72 -8.70
CA ALA A 149 -9.25 0.28 -8.77
C ALA A 149 -8.01 -0.42 -8.21
N LEU A 150 -8.22 -1.33 -7.26
CA LEU A 150 -7.17 -2.19 -6.77
C LEU A 150 -6.83 -3.24 -7.83
N VAL A 151 -5.54 -3.36 -8.13
CA VAL A 151 -5.03 -4.37 -9.06
C VAL A 151 -5.08 -5.74 -8.39
N GLY A 152 -5.97 -6.60 -8.89
CA GLY A 152 -6.14 -7.99 -8.44
C GLY A 152 -5.20 -8.97 -9.13
N GLY A 153 -4.62 -8.57 -10.25
CA GLY A 153 -3.81 -9.45 -11.07
C GLY A 153 -3.32 -8.78 -12.34
N ILE A 154 -2.81 -9.58 -13.27
CA ILE A 154 -2.20 -9.10 -14.51
C ILE A 154 -2.45 -10.12 -15.63
N TYR A 155 -2.83 -9.65 -16.81
CA TYR A 155 -2.93 -10.50 -18.00
C TYR A 155 -1.54 -10.85 -18.55
N ALA A 156 -1.46 -11.86 -19.42
CA ALA A 156 -0.21 -12.21 -20.11
C ALA A 156 0.34 -11.02 -20.91
N SER A 157 -0.56 -10.19 -21.44
CA SER A 157 -0.31 -8.94 -22.16
C SER A 157 0.20 -7.77 -21.28
N LYS A 158 0.37 -7.99 -19.97
CA LYS A 158 0.88 -7.01 -18.98
C LYS A 158 -0.06 -5.86 -18.66
N TYR A 159 -1.35 -6.00 -18.96
CA TYR A 159 -2.38 -5.09 -18.47
C TYR A 159 -2.91 -5.55 -17.11
N ASP A 160 -3.19 -4.58 -16.24
CA ASP A 160 -3.72 -4.83 -14.91
C ASP A 160 -5.15 -5.38 -14.97
N ILE A 161 -5.44 -6.33 -14.09
CA ILE A 161 -6.78 -6.88 -13.89
C ILE A 161 -7.40 -6.23 -12.66
N LYS A 162 -8.57 -5.61 -12.85
CA LYS A 162 -9.38 -5.05 -11.77
C LYS A 162 -10.23 -6.14 -11.12
N ILE A 163 -10.42 -6.04 -9.81
CA ILE A 163 -11.26 -6.96 -9.03
C ILE A 163 -12.71 -6.53 -9.16
N ALA A 164 -13.57 -7.45 -9.59
CA ALA A 164 -15.00 -7.24 -9.70
C ALA A 164 -15.76 -8.01 -8.62
N LYS A 165 -16.87 -7.44 -8.15
CA LYS A 165 -17.89 -8.13 -7.36
C LYS A 165 -19.22 -8.07 -8.09
N VAL A 166 -19.88 -9.22 -8.17
CA VAL A 166 -21.17 -9.41 -8.83
C VAL A 166 -22.15 -10.10 -7.89
N GLY A 167 -23.42 -10.10 -8.26
CA GLY A 167 -24.48 -10.75 -7.49
C GLY A 167 -25.17 -9.82 -6.52
N ARG A 168 -26.03 -10.40 -5.68
CA ARG A 168 -26.79 -9.69 -4.64
C ARG A 168 -26.30 -10.15 -3.27
N LYS A 169 -26.60 -9.35 -2.25
CA LYS A 169 -26.33 -9.72 -0.86
C LYS A 169 -26.83 -11.14 -0.56
N GLY A 170 -25.92 -12.01 -0.12
CA GLY A 170 -26.18 -13.42 0.21
C GLY A 170 -25.81 -14.40 -0.90
N ASP A 171 -25.52 -13.91 -2.12
CA ASP A 171 -25.03 -14.68 -3.26
C ASP A 171 -24.02 -13.86 -4.07
N GLU A 172 -23.06 -13.26 -3.36
CA GLU A 172 -22.00 -12.49 -4.00
C GLU A 172 -20.92 -13.41 -4.58
N GLN A 173 -20.32 -13.00 -5.69
CA GLN A 173 -19.13 -13.62 -6.27
C GLN A 173 -18.09 -12.55 -6.61
N ILE A 174 -16.82 -12.90 -6.44
CA ILE A 174 -15.65 -12.12 -6.82
C ILE A 174 -15.05 -12.68 -8.11
N GLY A 175 -14.71 -11.78 -9.01
CA GLY A 175 -14.13 -12.10 -10.30
C GLY A 175 -13.25 -10.97 -10.83
N ARG A 176 -13.19 -10.86 -12.15
CA ARG A 176 -12.34 -9.90 -12.87
C ARG A 176 -13.14 -9.01 -13.80
N VAL A 177 -12.66 -7.80 -14.06
CA VAL A 177 -13.18 -6.95 -15.14
C VAL A 177 -12.46 -7.30 -16.44
N GLU A 178 -13.23 -7.58 -17.49
CA GLU A 178 -12.71 -7.85 -18.83
C GLU A 178 -12.35 -6.55 -19.55
N LEU A 179 -11.12 -6.46 -20.07
CA LEU A 179 -10.59 -5.21 -20.64
C LEU A 179 -11.36 -4.71 -21.85
N THR A 180 -11.84 -5.62 -22.69
CA THR A 180 -12.41 -5.28 -24.00
C THR A 180 -13.88 -4.90 -23.92
N THR A 181 -14.65 -5.64 -23.12
CA THR A 181 -16.10 -5.43 -22.99
C THR A 181 -16.47 -4.54 -21.80
N ASN A 182 -15.55 -4.35 -20.84
CA ASN A 182 -15.81 -3.69 -19.56
C ASN A 182 -16.96 -4.35 -18.79
N GLU A 183 -17.08 -5.67 -18.90
CA GLU A 183 -18.00 -6.51 -18.14
C GLU A 183 -17.24 -7.23 -17.03
N ALA A 184 -17.93 -7.57 -15.94
CA ALA A 184 -17.36 -8.45 -14.93
C ALA A 184 -17.55 -9.91 -15.32
N LEU A 185 -16.48 -10.70 -15.19
CA LEU A 185 -16.46 -12.14 -15.38
C LEU A 185 -16.30 -12.81 -14.02
N ALA A 186 -17.24 -13.67 -13.65
CA ALA A 186 -17.22 -14.39 -12.38
C ALA A 186 -17.74 -15.82 -12.51
N SER A 187 -17.32 -16.67 -11.58
CA SER A 187 -17.65 -18.10 -11.56
C SER A 187 -19.08 -18.34 -11.08
N ILE A 188 -19.90 -19.01 -11.90
CA ILE A 188 -21.15 -19.64 -11.46
C ILE A 188 -21.09 -21.14 -11.80
N GLY A 189 -21.06 -21.98 -10.78
CA GLY A 189 -20.87 -23.42 -10.96
C GLY A 189 -19.51 -23.72 -11.60
N GLN A 190 -19.54 -24.30 -12.80
CA GLN A 190 -18.34 -24.70 -13.56
C GLN A 190 -18.02 -23.76 -14.73
N HIS A 191 -18.79 -22.70 -14.93
CA HIS A 191 -18.68 -21.81 -16.08
C HIS A 191 -18.42 -20.37 -15.65
N GLU A 192 -17.78 -19.61 -16.54
CA GLU A 192 -17.65 -18.16 -16.44
C GLU A 192 -18.95 -17.52 -16.92
N HIS A 193 -19.42 -16.52 -16.18
CA HIS A 193 -20.57 -15.71 -16.56
C HIS A 193 -20.17 -14.24 -16.63
N SER A 194 -20.73 -13.53 -17.61
CA SER A 194 -20.55 -12.09 -17.79
C SER A 194 -21.67 -11.29 -17.14
N PHE A 195 -21.33 -10.15 -16.55
CA PHE A 195 -22.23 -9.23 -15.86
C PHE A 195 -21.93 -7.79 -16.23
N THR A 196 -22.98 -7.04 -16.58
CA THR A 196 -22.90 -5.60 -16.88
C THR A 196 -23.06 -4.73 -15.62
N ASP A 197 -23.81 -5.22 -14.63
CA ASP A 197 -23.98 -4.59 -13.33
C ASP A 197 -23.04 -5.27 -12.33
N TYR A 198 -22.02 -4.54 -11.90
CA TYR A 198 -20.99 -5.02 -10.98
C TYR A 198 -20.35 -3.86 -10.22
N GLN A 199 -19.59 -4.20 -9.19
CA GLN A 199 -18.80 -3.26 -8.42
C GLN A 199 -17.31 -3.53 -8.60
N VAL A 200 -16.50 -2.49 -8.60
CA VAL A 200 -15.04 -2.58 -8.63
C VAL A 200 -14.48 -2.34 -7.24
N LEU A 201 -13.52 -3.16 -6.80
CA LEU A 201 -12.82 -2.91 -5.55
C LEU A 201 -11.84 -1.76 -5.74
N CYS A 202 -12.00 -0.69 -4.99
CA CYS A 202 -11.15 0.49 -5.04
C CYS A 202 -10.52 0.80 -3.68
N LEU A 203 -9.43 1.57 -3.69
CA LEU A 203 -8.90 2.22 -2.49
C LEU A 203 -9.60 3.57 -2.27
N TYR A 204 -10.04 3.82 -1.04
CA TYR A 204 -10.72 5.06 -0.66
C TYR A 204 -9.77 6.26 -0.67
N ASP A 205 -8.52 6.07 -0.22
CA ASP A 205 -7.47 7.07 -0.28
C ASP A 205 -6.51 6.75 -1.44
N TYR A 206 -6.68 7.47 -2.54
CA TYR A 206 -5.88 7.34 -3.76
C TYR A 206 -4.39 7.64 -3.54
N SER A 207 -4.00 8.23 -2.40
CA SER A 207 -2.61 8.44 -2.00
C SER A 207 -1.84 7.13 -1.75
N LEU A 208 -2.54 5.99 -1.63
CA LEU A 208 -1.98 4.68 -1.29
C LEU A 208 -1.66 3.81 -2.53
N LEU A 209 -2.03 4.26 -3.73
CA LEU A 209 -1.63 3.67 -5.02
C LEU A 209 -0.20 4.09 -5.37
#